data_AF-A0AAN9UNR8-F1
#
_entry.id   AF-A0AAN9UNR8-F1
#
_cell.length_a   1.000
_cell.length_b   1.000
_cell.length_c   1.000
_cell.angle_alpha   90.00
_cell.angle_beta   90.00
_cell.angle_gamma   90.00
#
_symmetry.space_group_name_H-M   'P 1'
#
loop_
_entity.id
_entity.type
_entity.pdbx_description
1 polymer ?
#
loop_
_entity_poly.entity_id
_entity_poly.type
_entity_poly.pdbx_seq_one_letter_code
_entity_poly.pdbx_strand_id
1 'polypeptide(L)'
;MAAQKNVGDVISQTTVPASTLTPQPLPPSTENGNKNSISAPPAAAQGNEHSSRDYTIEIPPPTAADDAKLVHDLARIVNEVYIGAEVGIWQDGFQRTSAPDIEKLIRAGELAVAYFHGGSDSDDEADRGKEGSSTSSKHQRQQPKPVGCVCIQKIRRSSGTTNAEEGKQEEIIGEFGMLALDERHRGSGLGRDMVRFAEERCRTGLGVAAVQLELLFPTGFEHAFKVRLAGWYGRMGYEQMCVRDFADDHPELAPLLAGPCEYRVFEKRLV
;
A
#
# COMPACT_ATOMS: atom_id res chain seq x y z
N MET A 1 -23.15 17.66 20.53
CA MET A 1 -22.29 16.74 21.29
C MET A 1 -21.14 16.37 20.38
N ALA A 2 -19.93 16.84 20.67
CA ALA A 2 -18.75 16.53 19.88
C ALA A 2 -18.34 15.08 20.18
N ALA A 3 -18.32 14.22 19.15
CA ALA A 3 -17.77 12.88 19.28
C ALA A 3 -16.27 13.00 19.56
N GLN A 4 -15.82 12.47 20.69
CA GLN A 4 -14.39 12.26 20.94
C GLN A 4 -13.87 11.29 19.88
N LYS A 5 -13.07 11.77 18.94
CA LYS A 5 -12.30 10.92 18.03
C LYS A 5 -11.31 10.13 18.89
N ASN A 6 -11.37 8.80 18.83
CA ASN A 6 -10.34 7.97 19.45
C ASN A 6 -9.04 8.11 18.64
N VAL A 7 -7.87 7.99 19.29
CA VAL A 7 -6.57 8.10 18.61
C VAL A 7 -6.48 7.17 17.38
N GLY A 8 -7.11 5.98 17.42
CA GLY A 8 -7.22 5.06 16.26
C GLY A 8 -8.08 5.55 15.09
N ASP A 9 -9.11 6.37 15.34
CA ASP A 9 -9.95 6.96 14.27
C ASP A 9 -9.15 7.94 13.40
N VAL A 10 -8.11 8.58 13.96
CA VAL A 10 -7.28 9.55 13.22
C VAL A 10 -6.18 8.84 12.42
N ILE A 11 -5.64 7.73 12.92
CA ILE A 11 -4.62 6.92 12.24
C ILE A 11 -5.18 6.27 10.96
N SER A 12 -6.47 5.96 10.95
CA SER A 12 -7.20 5.43 9.78
C SER A 12 -7.37 6.47 8.66
N GLN A 13 -7.37 7.76 8.99
CA GLN A 13 -7.54 8.89 8.06
C GLN A 13 -6.21 9.46 7.55
N THR A 14 -5.09 8.95 8.05
CA THR A 14 -3.75 9.47 7.76
C THR A 14 -2.97 8.43 6.99
N THR A 15 -2.68 8.72 5.74
CA THR A 15 -1.82 7.86 4.91
C THR A 15 -0.37 8.05 5.31
N VAL A 16 0.12 7.15 6.14
CA VAL A 16 1.53 6.85 6.26
C VAL A 16 1.73 5.44 5.67
N PRO A 17 2.47 5.29 4.55
CA PRO A 17 2.49 4.07 3.77
C PRO A 17 3.67 3.15 4.09
N ALA A 18 3.39 1.85 4.04
CA ALA A 18 4.36 0.77 4.03
C ALA A 18 4.23 -0.01 2.74
N SER A 19 5.39 -0.51 2.31
CA SER A 19 5.63 -1.78 1.62
C SER A 19 4.78 -2.18 0.41
N THR A 20 5.27 -1.68 -0.72
CA THR A 20 5.56 -2.56 -1.86
C THR A 20 7.06 -2.81 -1.95
N LEU A 21 7.49 -4.07 -2.08
CA LEU A 21 8.70 -4.43 -2.82
C LEU A 21 8.27 -5.51 -3.84
N THR A 22 8.88 -5.64 -5.02
CA THR A 22 10.32 -5.81 -5.36
C THR A 22 10.55 -5.53 -6.89
N PRO A 23 11.77 -5.54 -7.52
CA PRO A 23 12.98 -6.34 -7.22
C PRO A 23 14.36 -5.62 -7.16
N GLN A 24 15.38 -6.38 -6.70
CA GLN A 24 16.85 -6.12 -6.67
C GLN A 24 17.55 -6.87 -7.85
N PRO A 25 18.84 -6.66 -8.28
CA PRO A 25 20.06 -6.51 -7.43
C PRO A 25 21.26 -5.65 -7.95
N LEU A 26 22.28 -5.45 -7.10
CA LEU A 26 23.70 -5.84 -7.37
C LEU A 26 24.54 -5.79 -6.06
N PRO A 27 25.40 -6.79 -5.76
CA PRO A 27 26.54 -6.58 -4.87
C PRO A 27 27.65 -5.79 -5.58
N PRO A 28 28.48 -5.00 -4.88
CA PRO A 28 29.53 -4.22 -5.53
C PRO A 28 30.81 -5.03 -5.78
N SER A 29 31.42 -4.68 -6.92
CA SER A 29 32.86 -4.64 -7.22
C SER A 29 33.55 -5.87 -7.79
N THR A 30 33.83 -5.80 -9.09
CA THR A 30 35.22 -5.87 -9.56
C THR A 30 35.43 -4.89 -10.71
N GLU A 31 36.35 -3.95 -10.51
CA GLU A 31 37.01 -3.19 -11.57
C GLU A 31 37.56 -4.15 -12.64
N ASN A 32 37.31 -3.86 -13.90
CA ASN A 32 38.40 -3.76 -14.87
C ASN A 32 37.92 -3.06 -16.14
N GLY A 33 38.65 -2.02 -16.51
CA GLY A 33 38.34 -1.19 -17.67
C GLY A 33 38.54 -1.92 -18.99
N ASN A 34 37.66 -1.65 -19.94
CA ASN A 34 38.07 -1.51 -21.33
C ASN A 34 37.11 -0.60 -22.09
N LYS A 35 37.67 0.35 -22.84
CA LYS A 35 36.96 1.29 -23.70
C LYS A 35 36.64 0.58 -25.02
N ASN A 36 35.38 0.59 -25.46
CA ASN A 36 35.04 0.84 -26.87
C ASN A 36 33.54 1.07 -27.09
N SER A 37 33.29 1.76 -28.19
CA SER A 37 32.13 2.54 -28.58
C SER A 37 30.96 1.76 -29.24
N ILE A 38 29.82 2.47 -29.33
CA ILE A 38 28.73 2.39 -30.34
C ILE A 38 27.43 1.66 -29.93
N SER A 39 26.34 2.41 -30.18
CA SER A 39 24.92 2.06 -30.33
C SER A 39 23.99 2.17 -29.12
N ALA A 40 23.06 3.13 -29.26
CA ALA A 40 21.82 3.25 -28.50
C ALA A 40 20.96 1.98 -28.66
N PRO A 41 20.17 1.58 -27.65
CA PRO A 41 19.21 0.49 -27.82
C PRO A 41 17.92 1.02 -28.48
N PRO A 42 17.23 0.18 -29.29
CA PRO A 42 16.07 0.58 -30.05
C PRO A 42 14.79 0.57 -29.20
N ALA A 43 13.82 1.34 -29.67
CA ALA A 43 12.45 1.39 -29.20
C ALA A 43 11.69 0.06 -29.41
N ALA A 44 10.84 -0.25 -28.42
CA ALA A 44 9.60 -1.02 -28.49
C ALA A 44 9.57 -2.38 -29.23
N ALA A 45 9.40 -3.47 -28.46
CA ALA A 45 8.57 -4.63 -28.80
C ALA A 45 8.15 -5.32 -27.48
N GLN A 46 6.88 -5.20 -27.09
CA GLN A 46 5.82 -6.21 -27.21
C GLN A 46 5.94 -7.41 -26.25
N GLY A 47 4.88 -7.59 -25.44
CA GLY A 47 4.42 -8.90 -24.99
C GLY A 47 4.98 -9.42 -23.67
N ASN A 48 4.33 -9.09 -22.56
CA ASN A 48 4.02 -10.12 -21.56
C ASN A 48 2.78 -9.72 -20.76
N GLU A 49 1.61 -10.16 -21.25
CA GLU A 49 0.37 -10.18 -20.47
C GLU A 49 0.50 -11.24 -19.37
N HIS A 50 1.15 -10.91 -18.26
CA HIS A 50 0.98 -11.67 -17.02
C HIS A 50 -0.36 -11.23 -16.41
N SER A 51 -1.45 -11.72 -16.98
CA SER A 51 -2.74 -11.75 -16.29
C SER A 51 -2.53 -12.67 -15.08
N SER A 52 -2.31 -12.09 -13.90
CA SER A 52 -2.00 -12.83 -12.68
C SER A 52 -3.26 -13.54 -12.19
N ARG A 53 -3.58 -14.68 -12.80
CA ARG A 53 -4.76 -15.54 -12.52
C ARG A 53 -4.88 -15.98 -11.06
N ASP A 54 -3.83 -15.76 -10.26
CA ASP A 54 -3.79 -16.13 -8.86
C ASP A 54 -4.33 -15.03 -7.93
N TYR A 55 -4.50 -13.79 -8.38
CA TYR A 55 -5.02 -12.71 -7.53
C TYR A 55 -6.30 -12.09 -8.07
N THR A 56 -7.19 -11.70 -7.15
CA THR A 56 -8.25 -10.72 -7.41
C THR A 56 -8.06 -9.53 -6.48
N ILE A 57 -8.43 -8.35 -6.97
CA ILE A 57 -8.45 -7.12 -6.18
C ILE A 57 -9.86 -6.59 -6.28
N GLU A 58 -10.50 -6.38 -5.14
CA GLU A 58 -11.87 -5.87 -5.09
C GLU A 58 -12.11 -4.97 -3.87
N ILE A 59 -13.15 -4.15 -3.95
CA ILE A 59 -13.74 -3.52 -2.76
C ILE A 59 -14.73 -4.54 -2.19
N PRO A 60 -14.46 -5.14 -1.02
CA PRO A 60 -15.40 -6.05 -0.40
C PRO A 60 -16.70 -5.31 -0.03
N PRO A 61 -17.84 -6.00 0.01
CA PRO A 61 -19.09 -5.39 0.42
C PRO A 61 -19.01 -4.94 1.89
N PRO A 62 -19.76 -3.91 2.32
CA PRO A 62 -19.72 -3.42 3.71
C PRO A 62 -19.99 -4.48 4.78
N THR A 63 -20.75 -5.53 4.45
CA THR A 63 -21.04 -6.67 5.35
C THR A 63 -19.82 -7.56 5.60
N ALA A 64 -18.77 -7.47 4.77
CA ALA A 64 -17.52 -8.18 5.02
C ALA A 64 -16.79 -7.67 6.28
N ALA A 65 -17.14 -6.46 6.76
CA ALA A 65 -16.66 -5.96 8.06
C ALA A 65 -17.13 -6.82 9.24
N ASP A 66 -18.18 -7.63 9.07
CA ASP A 66 -18.68 -8.54 10.11
C ASP A 66 -17.90 -9.88 10.14
N ASP A 67 -17.02 -10.13 9.16
CA ASP A 67 -16.10 -11.28 9.18
C ASP A 67 -14.87 -10.96 10.03
N ALA A 68 -14.94 -11.34 11.30
CA ALA A 68 -13.87 -11.13 12.28
C ALA A 68 -12.52 -11.73 11.85
N LYS A 69 -12.53 -12.82 11.06
CA LYS A 69 -11.28 -13.45 10.60
C LYS A 69 -10.64 -12.60 9.50
N LEU A 70 -11.42 -12.15 8.52
CA LEU A 70 -10.94 -11.26 7.45
C LEU A 70 -10.36 -9.97 8.04
N VAL A 71 -11.11 -9.31 8.93
CA VAL A 71 -10.71 -8.07 9.61
C VAL A 71 -9.40 -8.26 10.38
N HIS A 72 -9.32 -9.32 11.20
CA HIS A 72 -8.13 -9.63 11.99
C HIS A 72 -6.92 -9.91 11.09
N ASP A 73 -7.09 -10.70 10.04
CA ASP A 73 -6.01 -11.04 9.11
C ASP A 73 -5.47 -9.80 8.39
N LEU A 74 -6.34 -8.88 7.96
CA LEU A 74 -5.94 -7.62 7.33
C LEU A 74 -5.21 -6.69 8.32
N ALA A 75 -5.72 -6.51 9.54
CA ALA A 75 -5.05 -5.70 10.55
C ALA A 75 -3.66 -6.26 10.88
N ARG A 76 -3.54 -7.58 11.00
CA ARG A 76 -2.26 -8.27 11.20
C ARG A 76 -1.30 -8.03 10.03
N ILE A 77 -1.74 -8.25 8.79
CA ILE A 77 -0.92 -8.02 7.59
C ILE A 77 -0.41 -6.58 7.58
N VAL A 78 -1.28 -5.59 7.76
CA VAL A 78 -0.88 -4.19 7.81
C VAL A 78 0.18 -3.99 8.90
N ASN A 79 -0.08 -4.35 10.16
CA ASN A 79 0.88 -4.09 11.22
C ASN A 79 2.25 -4.77 11.00
N GLU A 80 2.28 -6.04 10.57
CA GLU A 80 3.52 -6.76 10.23
C GLU A 80 4.32 -6.05 9.13
N VAL A 81 3.62 -5.59 8.10
CA VAL A 81 4.22 -4.91 6.95
C VAL A 81 4.86 -3.57 7.36
N TYR A 82 4.23 -2.86 8.29
CA TYR A 82 4.66 -1.54 8.74
C TYR A 82 5.80 -1.58 9.75
N ILE A 83 5.89 -2.62 10.60
CA ILE A 83 7.01 -2.80 11.53
C ILE A 83 8.36 -2.72 10.79
N GLY A 84 8.48 -3.42 9.66
CA GLY A 84 9.71 -3.38 8.86
C GLY A 84 9.87 -2.12 8.00
N ALA A 85 8.76 -1.57 7.50
CA ALA A 85 8.80 -0.45 6.56
C ALA A 85 9.05 0.92 7.21
N GLU A 86 8.83 1.02 8.52
CA GLU A 86 8.92 2.27 9.30
C GLU A 86 9.85 2.15 10.50
N VAL A 87 10.83 1.27 10.40
CA VAL A 87 11.84 1.07 11.43
C VAL A 87 12.53 2.39 11.78
N GLY A 88 12.53 2.73 13.07
CA GLY A 88 13.13 3.97 13.59
C GLY A 88 12.32 5.25 13.34
N ILE A 89 11.11 5.16 12.77
CA ILE A 89 10.21 6.32 12.60
C ILE A 89 9.31 6.50 13.84
N TRP A 90 8.72 5.40 14.32
CA TRP A 90 7.81 5.40 15.46
C TRP A 90 8.46 4.85 16.72
N GLN A 91 7.94 5.24 17.87
CA GLN A 91 8.29 4.62 19.15
C GLN A 91 7.87 3.15 19.20
N ASP A 92 8.57 2.37 20.02
CA ASP A 92 8.29 0.95 20.21
C ASP A 92 6.84 0.71 20.65
N GLY A 93 6.21 -0.31 20.07
CA GLY A 93 4.83 -0.68 20.36
C GLY A 93 3.78 0.10 19.58
N PHE A 94 4.16 1.06 18.74
CA PHE A 94 3.23 1.71 17.82
C PHE A 94 2.60 0.70 16.85
N GLN A 95 1.27 0.75 16.72
CA GLN A 95 0.52 -0.04 15.76
C GLN A 95 -0.08 0.88 14.71
N ARG A 96 0.02 0.45 13.45
CA ARG A 96 -0.45 1.22 12.32
C ARG A 96 -1.97 1.20 12.21
N THR A 97 -2.60 0.11 12.60
CA THR A 97 -4.05 -0.06 12.50
C THR A 97 -4.54 -1.07 13.53
N SER A 98 -5.86 -1.14 13.69
CA SER A 98 -6.54 -2.10 14.54
C SER A 98 -7.68 -2.79 13.79
N ALA A 99 -8.22 -3.88 14.34
CA ALA A 99 -9.41 -4.53 13.77
C ALA A 99 -10.61 -3.56 13.62
N PRO A 100 -10.97 -2.74 14.64
CA PRO A 100 -12.03 -1.74 14.50
C PRO A 100 -11.78 -0.71 13.39
N ASP A 101 -10.52 -0.37 13.12
CA ASP A 101 -10.16 0.56 12.04
C ASP A 101 -10.38 -0.09 10.67
N ILE A 102 -9.94 -1.34 10.50
CA ILE A 102 -10.19 -2.13 9.29
C ILE A 102 -11.71 -2.32 9.06
N GLU A 103 -12.49 -2.61 10.11
CA GLU A 103 -13.96 -2.70 10.01
C GLU A 103 -14.57 -1.42 9.47
N LYS A 104 -14.13 -0.25 9.98
CA LYS A 104 -14.63 1.06 9.52
C LYS A 104 -14.30 1.29 8.06
N LEU A 105 -13.07 1.00 7.64
CA LEU A 105 -12.62 1.18 6.25
C LEU A 105 -13.38 0.26 5.28
N ILE A 106 -13.61 -1.01 5.66
CA ILE A 106 -14.42 -1.95 4.87
C ILE A 106 -15.88 -1.47 4.80
N ARG A 107 -16.47 -1.07 5.93
CA ARG A 107 -17.87 -0.64 6.00
C ARG A 107 -18.10 0.65 5.20
N ALA A 108 -17.09 1.52 5.11
CA ALA A 108 -17.10 2.72 4.28
C ALA A 108 -16.87 2.44 2.78
N GLY A 109 -16.44 1.23 2.39
CA GLY A 109 -16.07 0.91 1.02
C GLY A 109 -14.77 1.60 0.58
N GLU A 110 -13.89 1.90 1.53
CA GLU A 110 -12.62 2.62 1.34
C GLU A 110 -11.42 1.68 1.33
N LEU A 111 -11.59 0.39 1.66
CA LEU A 111 -10.49 -0.59 1.64
C LEU A 111 -10.63 -1.53 0.44
N ALA A 112 -9.68 -1.49 -0.49
CA ALA A 112 -9.55 -2.56 -1.49
C ALA A 112 -8.67 -3.68 -0.94
N VAL A 113 -9.06 -4.93 -1.18
CA VAL A 113 -8.40 -6.13 -0.67
C VAL A 113 -7.91 -6.97 -1.84
N ALA A 114 -6.65 -7.41 -1.76
CA ALA A 114 -6.10 -8.43 -2.63
C ALA A 114 -6.34 -9.81 -2.02
N TYR A 115 -6.93 -10.70 -2.81
CA TYR A 115 -7.14 -12.09 -2.47
C TYR A 115 -6.30 -13.00 -3.35
N PHE A 116 -5.77 -14.07 -2.76
CA PHE A 116 -5.01 -15.09 -3.48
C PHE A 116 -5.83 -16.37 -3.68
N HIS A 117 -5.73 -16.97 -4.86
CA HIS A 117 -6.54 -18.08 -5.36
C HIS A 117 -5.72 -19.33 -5.74
N GLY A 118 -4.38 -19.26 -5.71
CA GLY A 118 -3.50 -20.27 -6.30
C GLY A 118 -2.70 -21.10 -5.30
N GLY A 119 -3.04 -22.38 -5.14
CA GLY A 119 -2.18 -23.40 -4.54
C GLY A 119 -2.92 -24.40 -3.67
N SER A 120 -3.43 -25.47 -4.29
CA SER A 120 -3.73 -26.72 -3.59
C SER A 120 -2.47 -27.19 -2.87
N ASP A 121 -2.58 -27.59 -1.60
CA ASP A 121 -1.50 -28.21 -0.84
C ASP A 121 -0.92 -29.40 -1.62
N SER A 122 0.24 -29.20 -2.23
CA SER A 122 1.14 -30.28 -2.58
C SER A 122 2.53 -29.80 -2.23
N ASP A 123 2.85 -29.85 -0.94
CA ASP A 123 4.19 -30.01 -0.38
C ASP A 123 4.06 -30.25 1.13
N ASP A 124 3.71 -31.48 1.49
CA ASP A 124 4.28 -32.14 2.66
C ASP A 124 4.49 -33.63 2.33
N GLU A 125 5.73 -34.06 2.53
CA GLU A 125 6.39 -35.25 2.01
C GLU A 125 5.83 -36.61 2.50
N ALA A 126 6.07 -37.60 1.63
CA ALA A 126 6.51 -38.96 1.93
C ALA A 126 6.46 -39.44 3.40
N ASP A 127 5.41 -40.19 3.76
CA ASP A 127 5.62 -41.39 4.58
C ASP A 127 4.62 -42.50 4.20
N ARG A 128 5.13 -43.73 4.23
CA ARG A 128 4.53 -44.93 3.66
C ARG A 128 3.33 -45.43 4.46
N GLY A 129 2.24 -45.66 3.74
CA GLY A 129 1.41 -46.86 3.86
C GLY A 129 0.49 -46.97 5.07
N LYS A 130 -0.81 -46.76 4.84
CA LYS A 130 -1.86 -47.69 5.31
C LYS A 130 -3.15 -47.48 4.51
N GLU A 131 -3.61 -48.57 3.90
CA GLU A 131 -4.90 -48.70 3.25
C GLU A 131 -6.05 -48.47 4.24
N GLY A 132 -7.10 -47.79 3.80
CA GLY A 132 -8.42 -47.89 4.44
C GLY A 132 -9.24 -46.61 4.39
N SER A 133 -10.37 -46.70 3.67
CA SER A 133 -11.54 -45.82 3.76
C SER A 133 -11.54 -44.55 2.89
N SER A 134 -11.86 -44.78 1.62
CA SER A 134 -12.48 -43.79 0.72
C SER A 134 -13.87 -43.39 1.22
N THR A 135 -14.00 -42.18 1.77
CA THR A 135 -15.27 -41.44 1.85
C THR A 135 -15.06 -39.97 1.48
N SER A 136 -15.21 -39.69 0.18
CA SER A 136 -15.64 -38.43 -0.45
C SER A 136 -15.26 -37.11 0.24
N SER A 137 -13.99 -36.73 0.16
CA SER A 137 -13.55 -35.35 0.39
C SER A 137 -14.09 -34.45 -0.72
N LYS A 138 -15.27 -33.85 -0.50
CA LYS A 138 -15.71 -32.68 -1.28
C LYS A 138 -14.54 -31.71 -1.29
N HIS A 139 -14.00 -31.37 -2.47
CA HIS A 139 -13.07 -30.26 -2.64
C HIS A 139 -13.75 -29.00 -2.11
N GLN A 140 -13.55 -28.71 -0.83
CA GLN A 140 -13.94 -27.46 -0.22
C GLN A 140 -13.03 -26.44 -0.86
N ARG A 141 -13.53 -25.73 -1.89
CA ARG A 141 -12.82 -24.60 -2.50
C ARG A 141 -12.32 -23.76 -1.34
N GLN A 142 -11.00 -23.74 -1.13
CA GLN A 142 -10.41 -22.94 -0.07
C GLN A 142 -10.89 -21.51 -0.31
N GLN A 143 -11.45 -20.89 0.73
CA GLN A 143 -11.90 -19.50 0.66
C GLN A 143 -10.70 -18.65 0.21
N PRO A 144 -10.88 -17.72 -0.74
CA PRO A 144 -9.80 -16.84 -1.19
C PRO A 144 -9.17 -16.14 0.02
N LYS A 145 -7.85 -16.25 0.16
CA LYS A 145 -7.12 -15.76 1.34
C LYS A 145 -6.76 -14.29 1.13
N PRO A 146 -7.06 -13.37 2.07
CA PRO A 146 -6.58 -11.99 1.97
C PRO A 146 -5.06 -11.97 2.13
N VAL A 147 -4.38 -11.29 1.19
CA VAL A 147 -2.91 -11.19 1.15
C VAL A 147 -2.42 -9.74 1.20
N GLY A 148 -3.33 -8.78 1.19
CA GLY A 148 -3.00 -7.38 1.32
C GLY A 148 -4.17 -6.45 1.06
N CYS A 149 -3.94 -5.15 1.24
CA CYS A 149 -4.95 -4.12 1.04
C CYS A 149 -4.34 -2.77 0.63
N VAL A 150 -5.22 -1.86 0.19
CA VAL A 150 -4.93 -0.43 0.02
C VAL A 150 -6.19 0.36 0.41
N CYS A 151 -6.01 1.43 1.17
CA CYS A 151 -7.07 2.38 1.49
C CYS A 151 -7.19 3.40 0.37
N ILE A 152 -8.41 3.75 -0.04
CA ILE A 152 -8.73 4.66 -1.15
C ILE A 152 -9.86 5.58 -0.69
N GLN A 153 -9.59 6.88 -0.68
CA GLN A 153 -10.49 7.90 -0.15
C GLN A 153 -10.65 9.08 -1.12
N LYS A 154 -11.67 9.89 -0.87
CA LYS A 154 -11.91 11.17 -1.56
C LYS A 154 -11.73 12.28 -0.54
N ILE A 155 -10.71 13.11 -0.73
CA ILE A 155 -10.40 14.19 0.21
C ILE A 155 -10.68 15.56 -0.40
N ARG A 156 -10.94 16.54 0.46
CA ARG A 156 -11.01 17.95 0.08
C ARG A 156 -9.66 18.59 0.39
N ARG A 157 -9.03 19.18 -0.62
CA ARG A 157 -7.79 19.92 -0.49
C ARG A 157 -8.06 21.39 -0.76
N SER A 158 -7.59 22.27 0.11
CA SER A 158 -7.48 23.68 -0.24
C SER A 158 -6.25 23.86 -1.13
N SER A 159 -6.45 24.20 -2.40
CA SER A 159 -5.34 24.70 -3.21
C SER A 159 -4.94 26.07 -2.67
N GLY A 160 -3.66 26.24 -2.31
CA GLY A 160 -3.15 27.48 -1.74
C GLY A 160 -1.65 27.55 -1.90
N THR A 161 -1.19 28.18 -2.97
CA THR A 161 0.20 28.60 -3.12
C THR A 161 0.44 29.75 -2.15
N THR A 162 1.57 29.74 -1.47
CA THR A 162 2.05 30.86 -0.66
C THR A 162 2.01 32.16 -1.48
N ASN A 163 1.31 33.16 -0.96
CA ASN A 163 1.21 34.56 -1.43
C ASN A 163 0.23 34.84 -2.57
N ALA A 164 -1.07 34.83 -2.28
CA ALA A 164 -2.02 35.90 -2.62
C ALA A 164 -3.41 35.52 -2.10
N GLU A 165 -4.15 36.49 -1.55
CA GLU A 165 -5.53 36.36 -1.05
C GLU A 165 -6.58 36.16 -2.17
N GLU A 166 -6.22 35.46 -3.25
CA GLU A 166 -7.13 35.19 -4.37
C GLU A 166 -7.58 33.73 -4.35
N GLY A 167 -8.81 33.52 -3.86
CA GLY A 167 -9.65 32.34 -4.11
C GLY A 167 -9.03 30.99 -3.75
N LYS A 168 -9.16 30.56 -2.49
CA LYS A 168 -8.98 29.14 -2.12
C LYS A 168 -9.97 28.30 -2.90
N GLN A 169 -9.52 27.69 -4.00
CA GLN A 169 -10.34 26.70 -4.70
C GLN A 169 -10.21 25.39 -3.93
N GLU A 170 -11.30 24.93 -3.33
CA GLU A 170 -11.38 23.57 -2.81
C GLU A 170 -11.38 22.60 -3.98
N GLU A 171 -10.32 21.81 -4.08
CA GLU A 171 -10.19 20.75 -5.05
C GLU A 171 -10.52 19.43 -4.39
N ILE A 172 -11.27 18.60 -5.10
CA ILE A 172 -11.56 17.24 -4.66
C ILE A 172 -10.61 16.30 -5.38
N ILE A 173 -9.78 15.60 -4.61
CA ILE A 173 -8.77 14.69 -5.12
C ILE A 173 -8.95 13.29 -4.50
N GLY A 174 -8.52 12.27 -5.23
CA GLY A 174 -8.43 10.93 -4.67
C GLY A 174 -7.18 10.82 -3.80
N GLU A 175 -7.24 10.00 -2.77
CA GLU A 175 -6.06 9.63 -1.99
C GLU A 175 -6.01 8.11 -1.90
N PHE A 176 -4.82 7.54 -1.98
CA PHE A 176 -4.64 6.17 -1.49
C PHE A 176 -3.47 6.08 -0.54
N GLY A 177 -3.62 5.12 0.37
CA GLY A 177 -2.69 4.87 1.45
C GLY A 177 -2.80 3.45 1.96
N MET A 178 -2.13 3.16 3.07
CA MET A 178 -2.21 1.85 3.71
C MET A 178 -1.94 0.66 2.74
N LEU A 179 -1.02 0.82 1.78
CA LEU A 179 -0.73 -0.19 0.76
C LEU A 179 0.06 -1.39 1.31
N ALA A 180 -0.57 -2.30 2.04
CA ALA A 180 0.13 -3.40 2.69
C ALA A 180 0.00 -4.71 1.91
N LEU A 181 1.12 -5.36 1.59
CA LEU A 181 1.15 -6.71 1.04
C LEU A 181 1.97 -7.67 1.92
N ASP A 182 1.40 -8.84 2.21
CA ASP A 182 2.10 -9.95 2.85
C ASP A 182 3.38 -10.26 2.06
N GLU A 183 4.49 -10.46 2.80
CA GLU A 183 5.82 -10.59 2.23
C GLU A 183 5.93 -11.71 1.19
N ARG A 184 5.17 -12.81 1.38
CA ARG A 184 5.16 -13.96 0.47
C ARG A 184 4.61 -13.64 -0.91
N HIS A 185 3.85 -12.55 -1.04
CA HIS A 185 3.18 -12.15 -2.28
C HIS A 185 3.83 -10.91 -2.93
N ARG A 186 4.95 -10.43 -2.37
CA ARG A 186 5.76 -9.33 -2.91
C ARG A 186 6.57 -9.78 -4.13
N GLY A 187 7.00 -8.83 -4.97
CA GLY A 187 7.80 -9.11 -6.17
C GLY A 187 7.05 -9.73 -7.36
N SER A 188 5.79 -10.12 -7.16
CA SER A 188 4.89 -10.64 -8.19
C SER A 188 4.35 -9.58 -9.17
N GLY A 189 4.51 -8.29 -8.82
CA GLY A 189 3.83 -7.18 -9.51
C GLY A 189 2.52 -6.76 -8.84
N LEU A 190 1.99 -7.53 -7.87
CA LEU A 190 0.74 -7.24 -7.18
C LEU A 190 0.67 -5.81 -6.62
N GLY A 191 1.77 -5.28 -6.06
CA GLY A 191 1.79 -3.90 -5.54
C GLY A 191 1.51 -2.84 -6.61
N ARG A 192 2.00 -3.05 -7.83
CA ARG A 192 1.70 -2.16 -8.97
C ARG A 192 0.25 -2.31 -9.41
N ASP A 193 -0.29 -3.52 -9.37
CA ASP A 193 -1.68 -3.77 -9.74
C ASP A 193 -2.66 -3.20 -8.70
N MET A 194 -2.31 -3.22 -7.41
CA MET A 194 -3.03 -2.52 -6.34
C MET A 194 -3.07 -1.00 -6.57
N VAL A 195 -1.94 -0.38 -6.93
CA VAL A 195 -1.90 1.07 -7.25
C VAL A 195 -2.75 1.38 -8.48
N ARG A 196 -2.68 0.56 -9.53
CA ARG A 196 -3.55 0.72 -10.71
C ARG A 196 -5.03 0.58 -10.38
N PHE A 197 -5.39 -0.36 -9.51
CA PHE A 197 -6.76 -0.50 -9.03
C PHE A 197 -7.20 0.75 -8.26
N ALA A 198 -6.35 1.31 -7.40
CA ALA A 198 -6.63 2.55 -6.69
C ALA A 198 -6.81 3.75 -7.64
N GLU A 199 -5.91 3.92 -8.61
CA GLU A 199 -6.00 4.94 -9.66
C GLU A 199 -7.34 4.84 -10.43
N GLU A 200 -7.70 3.63 -10.85
CA GLU A 200 -8.95 3.38 -11.56
C GLU A 200 -10.16 3.67 -10.69
N ARG A 201 -10.14 3.23 -9.43
CA ARG A 201 -11.22 3.51 -8.46
C ARG A 201 -11.40 4.99 -8.21
N CYS A 202 -10.32 5.76 -8.12
CA CYS A 202 -10.37 7.22 -8.03
C CYS A 202 -11.02 7.82 -9.29
N ARG A 203 -10.57 7.40 -10.47
CA ARG A 203 -11.05 7.93 -11.75
C ARG A 203 -12.52 7.64 -12.01
N THR A 204 -12.90 6.36 -12.04
CA THR A 204 -14.25 5.94 -12.46
C THR A 204 -15.20 5.78 -11.29
N GLY A 205 -14.69 5.42 -10.12
CA GLY A 205 -15.48 5.22 -8.92
C GLY A 205 -15.77 6.48 -8.13
N LEU A 206 -14.78 7.36 -7.99
CA LEU A 206 -14.89 8.61 -7.21
C LEU A 206 -15.04 9.85 -8.09
N GLY A 207 -14.76 9.75 -9.40
CA GLY A 207 -14.93 10.83 -10.37
C GLY A 207 -13.95 11.99 -10.18
N VAL A 208 -12.72 11.69 -9.74
CA VAL A 208 -11.66 12.69 -9.51
C VAL A 208 -10.61 12.65 -10.62
N ALA A 209 -10.01 13.79 -10.92
CA ALA A 209 -9.05 13.95 -12.01
C ALA A 209 -7.58 13.72 -11.60
N ALA A 210 -7.32 13.60 -10.31
CA ALA A 210 -6.00 13.35 -9.76
C ALA A 210 -6.09 12.46 -8.53
N VAL A 211 -4.96 11.84 -8.20
CA VAL A 211 -4.78 11.03 -7.00
C VAL A 211 -3.48 11.43 -6.31
N GLN A 212 -3.53 11.50 -4.99
CA GLN A 212 -2.36 11.74 -4.14
C GLN A 212 -2.02 10.54 -3.28
N LEU A 213 -0.78 10.53 -2.81
CA LEU A 213 -0.30 9.71 -1.69
C LEU A 213 0.71 10.52 -0.90
N GLU A 214 0.91 10.15 0.35
CA GLU A 214 1.83 10.84 1.26
C GLU A 214 2.88 9.85 1.77
N LEU A 215 4.14 10.27 1.91
CA LEU A 215 5.22 9.44 2.47
C LEU A 215 5.84 10.13 3.68
N LEU A 216 5.84 9.47 4.85
CA LEU A 216 6.56 9.96 6.05
C LEU A 216 8.06 9.65 5.93
N PHE A 217 8.89 10.66 6.11
CA PHE A 217 10.35 10.56 6.12
C PHE A 217 10.91 11.05 7.46
N PRO A 218 11.74 10.26 8.17
CA PRO A 218 12.52 10.79 9.27
C PRO A 218 13.56 11.77 8.71
N THR A 219 13.77 12.89 9.40
CA THR A 219 14.77 13.90 8.98
C THR A 219 16.13 13.69 9.66
N GLY A 220 16.17 12.90 10.74
CA GLY A 220 17.40 12.59 11.48
C GLY A 220 18.32 11.56 10.80
N PHE A 221 17.84 10.81 9.80
CA PHE A 221 18.61 9.81 9.07
C PHE A 221 18.01 9.50 7.70
N GLU A 222 18.80 8.94 6.79
CA GLU A 222 18.26 8.46 5.51
C GLU A 222 17.56 7.11 5.68
N HIS A 223 16.25 7.09 5.41
CA HIS A 223 15.50 5.84 5.39
C HIS A 223 15.53 5.20 3.99
N ALA A 224 16.54 4.38 3.71
CA ALA A 224 16.81 3.80 2.39
C ALA A 224 15.60 3.14 1.72
N PHE A 225 14.72 2.51 2.50
CA PHE A 225 13.46 1.95 1.99
C PHE A 225 12.50 3.03 1.45
N LYS A 226 12.35 4.16 2.14
CA LYS A 226 11.45 5.26 1.73
C LYS A 226 12.01 5.99 0.51
N VAL A 227 13.33 6.12 0.40
CA VAL A 227 13.99 6.65 -0.81
C VAL A 227 13.67 5.78 -2.04
N ARG A 228 13.80 4.46 -1.91
CA ARG A 228 13.44 3.52 -3.00
C ARG A 228 11.95 3.57 -3.33
N LEU A 229 11.09 3.66 -2.31
CA LEU A 229 9.64 3.73 -2.46
C LEU A 229 9.22 5.01 -3.21
N ALA A 230 9.78 6.17 -2.87
CA ALA A 230 9.55 7.41 -3.60
C ALA A 230 9.95 7.28 -5.07
N GLY A 231 11.12 6.68 -5.35
CA GLY A 231 11.53 6.40 -6.74
C GLY A 231 10.61 5.42 -7.47
N TRP A 232 10.00 4.47 -6.76
CA TRP A 232 9.01 3.54 -7.34
C TRP A 232 7.73 4.25 -7.75
N TYR A 233 7.19 5.14 -6.91
CA TYR A 233 6.07 6.00 -7.27
C TYR A 233 6.41 6.95 -8.42
N GLY A 234 7.62 7.54 -8.43
CA GLY A 234 8.09 8.36 -9.54
C GLY A 234 8.05 7.62 -10.89
N ARG A 235 8.48 6.35 -10.93
CA ARG A 235 8.38 5.51 -12.13
C ARG A 235 6.94 5.20 -12.56
N MET A 236 5.96 5.33 -11.66
CA MET A 236 4.53 5.20 -11.96
C MET A 236 3.87 6.53 -12.36
N GLY A 237 4.65 7.62 -12.44
CA GLY A 237 4.19 8.93 -12.87
C GLY A 237 3.71 9.84 -11.74
N TYR A 238 4.05 9.53 -10.49
CA TYR A 238 3.78 10.44 -9.37
C TYR A 238 4.89 11.48 -9.25
N GLU A 239 4.50 12.74 -9.07
CA GLU A 239 5.40 13.86 -8.87
C GLU A 239 5.30 14.35 -7.43
N GLN A 240 6.43 14.67 -6.79
CA GLN A 240 6.42 15.25 -5.45
C GLN A 240 5.97 16.71 -5.53
N MET A 241 4.84 17.02 -4.90
CA MET A 241 4.23 18.34 -4.96
C MET A 241 4.74 19.26 -3.84
N CYS A 242 4.79 18.76 -2.61
CA CYS A 242 5.24 19.54 -1.47
C CYS A 242 5.79 18.66 -0.34
N VAL A 243 6.46 19.32 0.59
CA VAL A 243 6.87 18.77 1.89
C VAL A 243 6.11 19.53 2.97
N ARG A 244 5.59 18.82 3.97
CA ARG A 244 4.83 19.36 5.10
C ARG A 244 5.39 18.86 6.42
N ASP A 245 5.23 19.63 7.48
CA ASP A 245 5.53 19.17 8.84
C ASP A 245 4.48 18.15 9.28
N PHE A 246 4.92 17.03 9.85
CA PHE A 246 3.99 16.01 10.32
C PHE A 246 3.07 16.52 11.43
N ALA A 247 3.60 17.34 12.33
CA ALA A 247 2.88 17.80 13.51
C ALA A 247 1.78 18.82 13.19
N ASP A 248 1.87 19.50 12.04
CA ASP A 248 0.84 20.43 11.59
C ASP A 248 -0.45 19.70 11.19
N ASP A 249 -0.30 18.58 10.47
CA ASP A 249 -1.42 17.79 9.97
C ASP A 249 -1.90 16.73 11.00
N HIS A 250 -0.99 16.21 11.85
CA HIS A 250 -1.26 15.13 12.81
C HIS A 250 -0.68 15.37 14.21
N PRO A 251 -1.14 16.41 14.92
CA PRO A 251 -0.61 16.79 16.23
C PRO A 251 -0.79 15.69 17.30
N GLU A 252 -1.80 14.82 17.16
CA GLU A 252 -2.03 13.70 18.08
C GLU A 252 -1.05 12.52 17.88
N LEU A 253 -0.46 12.39 16.69
CA LEU A 253 0.48 11.31 16.36
C LEU A 253 1.93 11.76 16.50
N ALA A 254 2.22 13.05 16.34
CA ALA A 254 3.56 13.59 16.46
C ALA A 254 4.29 13.18 17.77
N PRO A 255 3.65 13.11 18.96
CA PRO A 255 4.30 12.64 20.19
C PRO A 255 4.73 11.17 20.17
N LEU A 256 4.21 10.37 19.24
CA LEU A 256 4.52 8.94 19.10
C LEU A 256 5.70 8.68 18.15
N LEU A 257 6.21 9.71 17.48
CA LEU A 257 7.42 9.59 16.67
C LEU A 257 8.65 9.37 17.54
N ALA A 258 9.61 8.61 17.00
CA ALA A 258 10.93 8.43 17.61
C ALA A 258 11.84 9.67 17.40
N GLY A 259 11.51 10.52 16.43
CA GLY A 259 12.25 11.74 16.12
C GLY A 259 11.53 12.59 15.07
N PRO A 260 12.11 13.74 14.68
CA PRO A 260 11.48 14.65 13.73
C PRO A 260 11.26 13.97 12.37
N CYS A 261 10.07 14.16 11.81
CA CYS A 261 9.68 13.62 10.53
C CYS A 261 8.96 14.67 9.68
N GLU A 262 9.05 14.52 8.37
CA GLU A 262 8.34 15.32 7.39
C GLU A 262 7.45 14.43 6.51
N TYR A 263 6.32 14.95 6.05
CA TYR A 263 5.53 14.32 5.02
C TYR A 263 5.85 14.87 3.66
N ARG A 264 6.01 13.98 2.68
CA ARG A 264 6.15 14.33 1.28
C ARG A 264 4.89 13.91 0.53
N VAL A 265 4.24 14.88 -0.10
CA VAL A 265 3.00 14.66 -0.87
C VAL A 265 3.38 14.40 -2.32
N PHE A 266 2.86 13.33 -2.87
CA PHE A 266 3.03 12.95 -4.27
C PHE A 266 1.68 12.93 -4.96
N GLU A 267 1.61 13.43 -6.18
CA GLU A 267 0.38 13.51 -6.97
C GLU A 267 0.59 12.94 -8.37
N LYS A 268 -0.47 12.35 -8.93
CA LYS A 268 -0.57 11.96 -10.32
C LYS A 268 -1.93 12.36 -10.88
N ARG A 269 -1.93 13.01 -12.06
CA ARG A 269 -3.16 13.21 -12.83
C ARG A 269 -3.62 11.90 -13.48
N LEU A 270 -4.92 11.65 -13.39
CA LEU A 270 -5.59 10.48 -13.95
C LEU A 270 -6.08 10.83 -15.36
N VAL A 271 -5.77 9.97 -16.34
CA VAL A 271 -6.14 10.12 -17.76
C VAL A 271 -7.22 9.13 -18.20
#